data_AF-A0A7Z9YWS0-F1
#
_entry.id   AF-A0A7Z9YWS0-F1
#
_cell.length_a   1.000
_cell.length_b   1.000
_cell.length_c   1.000
_cell.angle_alpha   90.00
_cell.angle_beta   90.00
_cell.angle_gamma   90.00
#
_symmetry.space_group_name_H-M   'P 1'
#
loop_
_entity.id
_entity.type
_entity.pdbx_description
1 polymer ?
#
loop_
_entity_poly.entity_id
_entity_poly.type
_entity_poly.pdbx_seq_one_letter_code
_entity_poly.pdbx_strand_id
1 'polypeptide(L)'
;MNSSAIDSIFTQETLQQLFPKERTDEFFEALFGDAEDGAYDIELAYGGTSGQTLTMELKLHERPGCCLACNLTQGLPQVFSRHPIINVTGIVDEIDKLLGDTANCKEWSLGYTEQRSKEMHIIPINITLV
;
A
#
# COMPACT_ATOMS: atom_id res chain seq x y z
N MET A 1 -11.38 20.28 -6.23
CA MET A 1 -10.78 19.46 -5.17
C MET A 1 -9.69 20.25 -4.48
N ASN A 2 -9.72 20.32 -3.15
CA ASN A 2 -8.66 20.94 -2.35
C ASN A 2 -7.70 19.83 -1.92
N SER A 3 -6.60 19.62 -2.65
CA SER A 3 -5.62 18.58 -2.32
C SER A 3 -5.10 18.68 -0.88
N SER A 4 -5.02 19.89 -0.32
CA SER A 4 -4.60 20.12 1.07
C SER A 4 -5.58 19.61 2.14
N ALA A 5 -6.88 19.54 1.81
CA ALA A 5 -7.86 18.94 2.73
C ALA A 5 -7.69 17.42 2.79
N ILE A 6 -7.44 16.81 1.63
CA ILE A 6 -7.19 15.37 1.49
C ILE A 6 -5.89 14.96 2.20
N ASP A 7 -4.83 15.76 2.02
CA ASP A 7 -3.54 15.57 2.71
C ASP A 7 -3.68 15.52 4.24
N SER A 8 -4.58 16.33 4.79
CA SER A 8 -4.82 16.39 6.24
C SER A 8 -5.56 15.16 6.79
N ILE A 9 -6.23 14.37 5.94
CA ILE A 9 -6.94 13.15 6.33
C ILE A 9 -5.96 11.98 6.49
N PHE A 10 -4.96 11.89 5.59
CA PHE A 10 -3.98 10.80 5.56
C PHE A 10 -2.80 11.05 6.49
N THR A 11 -3.10 11.19 7.77
CA THR A 11 -2.07 11.24 8.81
C THR A 11 -1.43 9.86 9.01
N GLN A 12 -0.24 9.82 9.62
CA GLN A 12 0.43 8.55 9.95
C GLN A 12 -0.47 7.60 10.75
N GLU A 13 -1.28 8.12 11.68
CA GLU A 13 -2.20 7.31 12.48
C GLU A 13 -3.30 6.69 11.61
N THR A 14 -3.90 7.47 10.71
CA THR A 14 -4.87 6.99 9.73
C THR A 14 -4.26 5.90 8.84
N LEU A 15 -3.06 6.11 8.34
CA LEU A 15 -2.35 5.15 7.48
C LEU A 15 -2.06 3.83 8.21
N GLN A 16 -1.68 3.89 9.48
CA GLN A 16 -1.48 2.71 10.32
C GLN A 16 -2.79 1.98 10.64
N GLN A 17 -3.92 2.69 10.74
CA GLN A 17 -5.22 2.04 10.89
C GLN A 17 -5.68 1.37 9.59
N LEU A 18 -5.45 2.02 8.44
CA LEU A 18 -5.78 1.48 7.12
C LEU A 18 -4.95 0.23 6.79
N PHE A 19 -3.67 0.26 7.14
CA PHE A 19 -2.74 -0.84 6.92
C PHE A 19 -1.80 -1.01 8.13
N PRO A 20 -2.25 -1.77 9.15
CA PRO A 20 -1.40 -2.06 10.30
C PRO A 20 -0.26 -2.97 9.87
N LYS A 21 0.91 -2.80 10.51
CA LYS A 21 2.10 -3.63 10.26
C LYS A 21 1.82 -5.14 10.33
N GLU A 22 0.89 -5.55 11.21
CA GLU A 22 0.46 -6.94 11.42
C GLU A 22 -0.11 -7.58 10.16
N ARG A 23 -0.70 -6.79 9.24
CA ARG A 23 -1.16 -7.33 7.94
C ARG A 23 -0.03 -7.96 7.13
N THR A 24 1.20 -7.46 7.32
CA THR A 24 2.35 -8.05 6.67
C THR A 24 2.63 -9.43 7.22
N ASP A 25 2.61 -9.58 8.54
CA ASP A 25 2.80 -10.87 9.20
C ASP A 25 1.71 -11.86 8.78
N GLU A 26 0.44 -11.43 8.78
CA GLU A 26 -0.69 -12.25 8.29
C GLU A 26 -0.51 -12.67 6.82
N PHE A 27 0.01 -11.78 5.97
CA PHE A 27 0.27 -12.07 4.57
C PHE A 27 1.33 -13.17 4.40
N PHE A 28 2.45 -13.07 5.13
CA PHE A 28 3.50 -14.08 5.07
C PHE A 28 3.09 -15.38 5.75
N GLU A 29 2.36 -15.32 6.86
CA GLU A 29 1.81 -16.50 7.53
C GLU A 29 0.84 -17.26 6.60
N ALA A 30 0.00 -16.57 5.85
CA ALA A 30 -0.88 -17.23 4.88
C ALA A 30 -0.15 -17.84 3.67
N LEU A 31 1.01 -17.28 3.29
CA LEU A 31 1.79 -17.76 2.14
C LEU A 31 2.77 -18.87 2.50
N PHE A 32 3.46 -18.74 3.63
CA PHE A 32 4.57 -19.60 4.05
C PHE A 32 4.25 -20.41 5.31
N GLY A 33 3.14 -20.11 5.99
CA GLY A 33 2.77 -20.72 7.27
C GLY A 33 3.42 -20.08 8.49
N ASP A 34 4.33 -19.12 8.27
CA ASP A 34 5.06 -18.42 9.33
C ASP A 34 5.40 -16.99 8.91
N ALA A 35 5.23 -16.03 9.81
CA ALA A 35 5.52 -14.62 9.56
C ALA A 35 7.04 -14.31 9.57
N GLU A 36 7.86 -15.13 10.24
CA GLU A 36 9.32 -14.96 10.30
C GLU A 36 9.98 -15.27 8.95
N ASP A 37 9.33 -16.08 8.11
CA ASP A 37 9.75 -16.32 6.71
C ASP A 37 9.48 -15.10 5.80
N GLY A 38 8.87 -14.06 6.36
CA GLY A 38 8.66 -12.79 5.68
C GLY A 38 9.98 -12.12 5.29
N ALA A 39 10.14 -11.86 4.00
CA ALA A 39 11.32 -11.18 3.48
C ALA A 39 11.31 -9.66 3.72
N TYR A 40 10.15 -9.09 4.05
CA TYR A 40 9.95 -7.65 4.19
C TYR A 40 8.74 -7.26 5.01
N ASP A 41 8.71 -6.01 5.46
CA ASP A 41 7.55 -5.36 6.04
C ASP A 41 6.87 -4.46 5.01
N ILE A 42 5.54 -4.44 5.00
CA ILE A 42 4.73 -3.59 4.12
C ILE A 42 4.16 -2.46 4.97
N GLU A 43 4.42 -1.21 4.56
CA GLU A 43 3.88 -0.01 5.18
C GLU A 43 3.12 0.80 4.14
N LEU A 44 1.90 1.25 4.48
CA LEU A 44 1.15 2.18 3.65
C LEU A 44 1.59 3.62 3.94
N ALA A 45 2.00 4.32 2.89
CA ALA A 45 2.34 5.73 2.93
C ALA A 45 1.47 6.53 1.96
N TYR A 46 1.29 7.81 2.26
CA TYR A 46 0.62 8.75 1.37
C TYR A 46 1.66 9.42 0.46
N GLY A 47 1.51 9.24 -0.85
CA GLY A 47 2.43 9.77 -1.87
C GLY A 47 2.02 11.13 -2.43
N GLY A 48 0.81 11.60 -2.12
CA GLY A 48 0.30 12.89 -2.56
C GLY A 48 -1.04 12.80 -3.31
N THR A 49 -1.71 13.95 -3.46
CA THR A 49 -2.93 14.07 -4.26
C THR A 49 -2.75 15.17 -5.30
N SER A 50 -2.86 14.80 -6.58
CA SER A 50 -2.72 15.71 -7.71
C SER A 50 -3.99 15.76 -8.55
N GLY A 51 -4.73 16.86 -8.46
CA GLY A 51 -5.99 17.05 -9.18
C GLY A 51 -7.06 16.06 -8.75
N GLN A 52 -7.30 15.06 -9.59
CA GLN A 52 -8.28 13.98 -9.40
C GLN A 52 -7.59 12.62 -9.17
N THR A 53 -6.28 12.61 -8.90
CA THR A 53 -5.53 11.39 -8.66
C THR A 53 -4.94 11.42 -7.26
N LEU A 54 -5.33 10.47 -6.43
CA LEU A 54 -4.72 10.17 -5.14
C LEU A 54 -3.66 9.09 -5.35
N THR A 55 -2.44 9.38 -4.95
CA THR A 55 -1.32 8.43 -5.03
C THR A 55 -0.97 7.96 -3.62
N MET A 56 -1.16 6.67 -3.38
CA MET A 56 -0.64 6.00 -2.18
C MET A 56 0.63 5.23 -2.54
N GLU A 57 1.46 4.94 -1.56
CA GLU A 57 2.72 4.22 -1.76
C GLU A 57 2.79 3.06 -0.77
N LEU A 58 2.85 1.82 -1.26
CA LEU A 58 3.17 0.67 -0.42
C LEU A 58 4.69 0.56 -0.34
N LYS A 59 5.24 0.90 0.81
CA LYS A 59 6.66 0.78 1.11
C LYS A 59 6.96 -0.63 1.57
N LEU A 60 7.90 -1.27 0.91
CA LEU A 60 8.42 -2.59 1.20
C LEU A 60 9.79 -2.39 1.86
N HIS A 61 9.87 -2.66 3.15
CA HIS A 61 11.08 -2.57 3.94
C HIS A 61 11.71 -3.95 4.08
N GLU A 62 12.90 -4.13 3.52
CA GLU A 62 13.63 -5.40 3.61
C GLU A 62 13.93 -5.77 5.08
N ARG A 63 13.65 -7.03 5.44
CA ARG A 63 14.01 -7.58 6.75
C ARG A 63 15.46 -8.08 6.74
N PRO A 64 16.20 -7.94 7.85
CA PRO A 64 17.61 -8.30 7.90
C PRO A 64 17.82 -9.78 7.59
N GLY A 65 18.63 -10.07 6.57
CA GLY A 65 18.96 -11.45 6.17
C GLY A 65 18.09 -12.02 5.04
N CYS A 66 17.04 -11.32 4.62
CA CYS A 66 16.22 -11.68 3.46
C CYS A 66 16.46 -10.71 2.31
N CYS A 67 17.00 -11.16 1.17
CA CYS A 67 17.14 -10.30 0.00
C CYS A 67 15.78 -10.07 -0.67
N LEU A 68 15.23 -8.86 -0.50
CA LEU A 68 14.00 -8.42 -1.15
C LEU A 68 14.09 -8.58 -2.66
N ALA A 69 15.21 -8.14 -3.25
CA ALA A 69 15.42 -8.21 -4.70
C ALA A 69 15.45 -9.64 -5.25
N CYS A 70 15.85 -10.63 -4.44
CA CYS A 70 15.83 -12.05 -4.82
C CYS A 70 14.42 -12.64 -4.69
N ASN A 71 13.64 -12.20 -3.71
CA ASN A 71 12.25 -12.62 -3.50
C ASN A 71 11.23 -11.81 -4.32
N LEU A 72 11.64 -10.71 -4.95
CA LEU A 72 10.80 -9.87 -5.78
C LEU A 72 10.53 -10.60 -7.11
N THR A 73 9.59 -11.52 -7.08
CA THR A 73 9.14 -12.21 -8.28
C THR A 73 8.40 -11.23 -9.19
N GLN A 74 8.62 -11.38 -10.49
CA GLN A 74 7.87 -10.66 -11.53
C GLN A 74 6.37 -10.93 -11.32
N GLY A 75 5.61 -9.94 -10.87
CA GLY A 75 4.17 -10.09 -10.62
C GLY A 75 3.69 -9.83 -9.20
N LEU A 76 4.57 -9.39 -8.28
CA LEU A 76 4.15 -8.98 -6.93
C LEU A 76 2.95 -8.00 -6.89
N PRO A 77 2.86 -6.97 -7.78
CA PRO A 77 1.66 -6.13 -7.86
C PRO A 77 0.38 -6.91 -8.16
N GLN A 78 0.46 -7.95 -9.01
CA GLN A 78 -0.69 -8.80 -9.31
C GLN A 78 -1.09 -9.67 -8.12
N VAL A 79 -0.12 -10.16 -7.34
CA VAL A 79 -0.39 -10.90 -6.10
C VAL A 79 -1.11 -10.00 -5.10
N PHE A 80 -0.58 -8.80 -4.84
CA PHE A 80 -1.16 -7.85 -3.89
C PHE A 80 -2.57 -7.43 -4.28
N SER A 81 -2.82 -7.20 -5.57
CA SER A 81 -4.16 -6.87 -6.08
C SER A 81 -5.20 -7.97 -5.81
N ARG A 82 -4.77 -9.23 -5.77
CA ARG A 82 -5.65 -10.40 -5.60
C ARG A 82 -5.65 -10.98 -4.20
N HIS A 83 -4.76 -10.52 -3.31
CA HIS A 83 -4.59 -11.11 -1.99
C HIS A 83 -5.65 -10.60 -1.00
N PRO A 84 -6.40 -11.49 -0.34
CA PRO A 84 -7.46 -11.11 0.58
C PRO A 84 -6.93 -10.44 1.86
N ILE A 85 -5.66 -10.64 2.22
CA ILE A 85 -5.04 -10.07 3.42
C ILE A 85 -4.51 -8.66 3.18
N ILE A 86 -3.76 -8.45 2.08
CA ILE A 86 -3.35 -7.09 1.69
C ILE A 86 -4.60 -6.24 1.46
N ASN A 87 -5.60 -6.82 0.80
CA ASN A 87 -6.91 -6.24 0.59
C ASN A 87 -6.86 -4.79 0.09
N VAL A 88 -6.11 -4.54 -0.99
CA VAL A 88 -5.96 -3.20 -1.57
C VAL A 88 -7.33 -2.58 -1.88
N THR A 89 -8.27 -3.39 -2.38
CA THR A 89 -9.67 -2.96 -2.59
C THR A 89 -10.29 -2.42 -1.31
N GLY A 90 -10.14 -3.13 -0.18
CA GLY A 90 -10.64 -2.69 1.12
C GLY A 90 -9.94 -1.44 1.64
N ILE A 91 -8.64 -1.27 1.35
CA ILE A 91 -7.93 -0.02 1.67
C ILE A 91 -8.54 1.15 0.90
N VAL A 92 -8.80 0.97 -0.40
CA VAL A 92 -9.41 2.01 -1.25
C VAL A 92 -10.83 2.34 -0.79
N ASP A 93 -11.60 1.35 -0.35
CA ASP A 93 -12.95 1.52 0.22
C ASP A 93 -12.93 2.28 1.56
N GLU A 94 -11.98 1.98 2.44
CA GLU A 94 -11.78 2.73 3.68
C GLU A 94 -11.31 4.16 3.41
N ILE A 95 -10.43 4.35 2.43
CA ILE A 95 -10.02 5.66 1.93
C ILE A 95 -11.23 6.45 1.42
N ASP A 96 -12.11 5.83 0.64
CA ASP A 96 -13.35 6.44 0.14
C ASP A 96 -14.23 6.95 1.29
N LYS A 97 -14.44 6.11 2.32
CA LYS A 97 -15.18 6.51 3.53
C LYS A 97 -14.53 7.66 4.28
N LEU A 98 -13.20 7.67 4.36
CA LEU A 98 -12.44 8.75 5.01
C LEU A 98 -12.56 10.06 4.23
N LEU A 99 -12.59 9.99 2.91
CA LEU A 99 -12.82 11.16 2.05
C LEU A 99 -14.26 11.69 2.19
N GLY A 100 -15.24 10.80 2.40
CA GLY A 100 -16.64 11.15 2.63
C GLY A 100 -17.20 12.03 1.51
N ASP A 101 -17.77 13.19 1.86
CA ASP A 101 -18.28 14.16 0.88
C ASP A 101 -17.18 14.94 0.11
N THR A 102 -15.90 14.71 0.41
CA THR A 102 -14.79 15.45 -0.22
C THR A 102 -14.50 14.97 -1.64
N ALA A 103 -14.50 13.64 -1.84
CA ALA A 103 -14.16 12.97 -3.08
C ALA A 103 -14.56 11.50 -2.99
N ASN A 104 -14.89 10.88 -4.13
CA ASN A 104 -15.16 9.43 -4.17
C ASN A 104 -14.09 8.71 -5.00
N CYS A 105 -13.64 7.56 -4.53
CA CYS A 105 -12.74 6.65 -5.21
C CYS A 105 -13.48 5.91 -6.32
N LYS A 106 -13.26 6.30 -7.57
CA LYS A 106 -13.90 5.66 -8.73
C LYS A 106 -13.21 4.37 -9.15
N GLU A 107 -11.90 4.46 -9.40
CA GLU A 107 -11.09 3.36 -9.94
C GLU A 107 -9.70 3.44 -9.32
N TRP A 108 -9.02 2.29 -9.17
CA TRP A 108 -7.64 2.25 -8.68
C TRP A 108 -6.80 1.27 -9.48
N SER A 109 -5.49 1.47 -9.48
CA SER A 109 -4.53 0.62 -10.16
C SER A 109 -3.19 0.64 -9.44
N LEU A 110 -2.52 -0.52 -9.39
CA LEU A 110 -1.14 -0.61 -8.91
C LEU A 110 -0.19 -0.29 -10.05
N GLY A 111 0.77 0.60 -9.78
CA GLY A 111 1.90 0.85 -10.64
C GLY A 111 2.98 -0.22 -10.48
N TYR A 112 4.12 0.06 -11.09
CA TYR A 112 5.28 -0.83 -11.04
C TYR A 112 6.02 -0.67 -9.72
N THR A 113 6.68 -1.74 -9.27
CA THR A 113 7.57 -1.66 -8.13
C THR A 113 8.78 -0.80 -8.48
N GLU A 114 8.97 0.29 -7.75
CA GLU A 114 10.11 1.19 -7.89
C GLU A 114 11.10 0.97 -6.75
N GLN A 115 12.36 0.73 -7.10
CA GLN A 115 13.42 0.63 -6.11
C GLN A 115 13.83 2.05 -5.67
N ARG A 116 13.46 2.45 -4.46
CA ARG A 116 13.93 3.70 -3.84
C ARG A 116 15.32 3.55 -3.26
N SER A 117 15.64 2.38 -2.71
CA SER A 117 16.95 2.03 -2.15
C SER A 117 17.15 0.52 -2.18
N LYS A 118 18.35 0.02 -1.88
CA LYS A 118 18.63 -1.43 -1.84
C LYS A 118 17.64 -2.17 -0.94
N GLU A 119 17.38 -1.62 0.23
CA GLU A 119 16.54 -2.21 1.28
C GLU A 119 15.08 -1.69 1.23
N MET A 120 14.73 -0.82 0.29
CA MET A 120 13.40 -0.18 0.23
C MET A 120 12.87 -0.10 -1.19
N HIS A 121 11.74 -0.75 -1.41
CA HIS A 121 11.00 -0.67 -2.67
C HIS A 121 9.63 -0.09 -2.41
N ILE A 122 9.05 0.59 -3.40
CA ILE A 122 7.72 1.19 -3.30
C ILE A 122 6.84 0.71 -4.43
N ILE A 123 5.56 0.51 -4.16
CA ILE A 123 4.55 0.24 -5.19
C ILE A 123 3.51 1.37 -5.12
N PRO A 124 3.44 2.25 -6.12
CA PRO A 124 2.46 3.31 -6.13
C PRO A 124 1.07 2.76 -6.44
N ILE A 125 0.09 3.12 -5.64
CA ILE A 125 -1.34 2.87 -5.88
C ILE A 125 -1.92 4.18 -6.42
N ASN A 126 -2.35 4.16 -7.68
CA ASN A 126 -2.99 5.31 -8.31
C ASN A 126 -4.50 5.13 -8.18
N ILE A 127 -5.14 6.02 -7.42
CA ILE A 127 -6.58 6.03 -7.17
C ILE A 127 -7.16 7.25 -7.88
N THR A 128 -8.11 7.02 -8.78
CA THR A 128 -8.84 8.06 -9.49
C THR A 128 -10.02 8.49 -8.65
N LEU A 129 -10.05 9.77 -8.30
CA LEU A 129 -11.10 10.43 -7.55
C LEU A 129 -12.08 11.14 -8.49
N VAL A 130 -13.36 11.18 -8.11
CA VAL A 130 -14.43 11.92 -8.80
C VAL A 130 -15.28 12.77 -7.86
#